data_AF-A0A4R3U210-F1
#
_entry.id   AF-A0A4R3U210-F1
#
_cell.length_a   1.000
_cell.length_b   1.000
_cell.length_c   1.000
_cell.angle_alpha   90.00
_cell.angle_beta   90.00
_cell.angle_gamma   90.00
#
_symmetry.space_group_name_H-M   'P 1'
#
loop_
_entity.id
_entity.type
_entity.pdbx_description
1 polymer ?
#
loop_
_entity_poly.entity_id
_entity_poly.type
_entity_poly.pdbx_seq_one_letter_code
_entity_poly.pdbx_strand_id
1 'polypeptide(L)'
;MPVIALGSGTSKEAVCVVFEKVNTGGKALDAFELVTAMYAADGYELRRDWYGKDGALGRQHRFKETLRPAGQDSGIIAAVSNTDFLHAVSLFHTRERRREAEAVGKQGKELPAVSGNRNALLNLPLEAYKKYQALVEEGFVRAAKFLHMLHIYRVFDLPYQTQIIPLAAILDDIGAAWEHEANRAKLAQWYWNGVFGELYGSAVESRTAKDFLEVPAWLKGGPLPSTIRESTFRAERLKTMRMRISAAYKGVNALLMKTGAEDIRSGQKFDHIVFFGENVDIHHIFPRKWCEDRNIGPAVYDSIINKTPLAYRTNRIIGGAAPSIYLSKLEQGDKETPPISVQNLDGYLRSHLIDSNLLRADQFEGFMVDRQERLLTLIEKATGQSAYRGETEEEAETDLEAAEAELTITA
;
A
#
# COMPACT_ATOMS: atom_id res chain seq x y z
N MET A 1 -8.30 -27.72 -38.14
CA MET A 1 -8.38 -26.77 -37.01
C MET A 1 -9.78 -26.20 -36.93
N PRO A 2 -10.39 -26.05 -35.75
CA PRO A 2 -11.61 -25.26 -35.62
C PRO A 2 -11.32 -23.80 -36.04
N VAL A 3 -12.24 -23.21 -36.80
CA VAL A 3 -12.14 -21.82 -37.29
C VAL A 3 -13.35 -21.07 -36.75
N ILE A 4 -13.11 -19.96 -36.06
CA ILE A 4 -14.15 -19.05 -35.59
C ILE A 4 -14.12 -17.82 -36.49
N ALA A 5 -15.20 -17.58 -37.23
CA ALA A 5 -15.36 -16.40 -38.06
C ALA A 5 -16.06 -15.29 -37.27
N LEU A 6 -15.41 -14.15 -37.14
CA LEU A 6 -15.96 -12.95 -36.50
C LEU A 6 -16.29 -11.92 -37.59
N GLY A 7 -17.45 -11.27 -37.47
CA GLY A 7 -17.90 -10.28 -38.44
C GLY A 7 -17.11 -8.97 -38.33
N SER A 8 -17.07 -8.18 -39.41
CA SER A 8 -16.39 -6.88 -39.43
C SER A 8 -16.96 -5.85 -38.43
N GLY A 9 -18.20 -6.06 -37.96
CA GLY A 9 -18.85 -5.25 -36.92
C GLY A 9 -18.63 -5.75 -35.48
N THR A 10 -17.90 -6.85 -35.29
CA THR A 10 -17.62 -7.37 -33.94
C THR A 10 -16.68 -6.40 -33.21
N SER A 11 -17.08 -5.97 -32.00
CA SER A 11 -16.24 -5.07 -31.19
C SER A 11 -14.90 -5.73 -30.88
N LYS A 12 -13.83 -4.94 -30.79
CA LYS A 12 -12.49 -5.44 -30.40
C LYS A 12 -12.56 -6.25 -29.10
N GLU A 13 -13.38 -5.80 -28.16
CA GLU A 13 -13.62 -6.49 -26.90
C GLU A 13 -14.22 -7.89 -27.08
N ALA A 14 -15.26 -8.02 -27.91
CA ALA A 14 -15.88 -9.30 -28.21
C ALA A 14 -14.91 -10.24 -28.95
N VAL A 15 -14.08 -9.71 -29.85
CA VAL A 15 -12.99 -10.48 -30.48
C VAL A 15 -12.04 -11.00 -29.41
N CYS A 16 -11.57 -10.14 -28.51
CA CYS A 16 -10.63 -10.50 -27.44
C CYS A 16 -11.21 -11.57 -26.50
N VAL A 17 -12.46 -11.42 -26.04
CA VAL A 17 -13.13 -12.39 -25.15
C VAL A 17 -13.29 -13.75 -25.82
N VAL A 18 -13.63 -13.78 -27.11
CA VAL A 18 -13.72 -15.04 -27.87
C VAL A 18 -12.35 -15.69 -27.99
N PHE A 19 -11.30 -14.92 -28.30
CA PHE A 19 -9.94 -15.45 -28.39
C PHE A 19 -9.39 -15.96 -27.05
N GLU A 20 -9.63 -15.26 -25.94
CA GLU A 20 -9.25 -15.67 -24.58
C GLU A 20 -9.92 -16.99 -24.17
N LYS A 21 -11.24 -17.11 -24.40
CA LYS A 21 -11.99 -18.34 -24.06
C LYS A 21 -11.60 -19.54 -24.92
N VAL A 22 -11.04 -19.31 -26.10
CA VAL A 22 -10.62 -20.36 -27.04
C VAL A 22 -9.16 -20.74 -26.81
N ASN A 23 -8.33 -19.82 -26.33
CA ASN A 23 -6.95 -20.06 -25.89
C ASN A 23 -6.90 -20.47 -24.41
N THR A 24 -7.43 -21.65 -24.10
CA THR A 24 -7.32 -22.25 -22.74
C THR A 24 -6.03 -23.03 -22.50
N GLY A 25 -5.18 -23.21 -23.54
CA GLY A 25 -3.85 -23.80 -23.43
C GLY A 25 -2.75 -22.80 -23.79
N GLY A 26 -1.91 -22.41 -22.82
CA GLY A 26 -0.83 -21.42 -22.96
C GLY A 26 -0.90 -20.28 -21.94
N LYS A 27 0.01 -19.29 -22.03
CA LYS A 27 -0.03 -18.07 -21.19
C LYS A 27 -1.36 -17.33 -21.42
N ALA A 28 -2.10 -17.03 -20.36
CA ALA A 28 -3.36 -16.27 -20.44
C ALA A 28 -3.16 -14.97 -21.23
N LEU A 29 -4.03 -14.72 -22.21
CA LEU A 29 -4.09 -13.46 -22.95
C LEU A 29 -4.74 -12.42 -22.04
N ASP A 30 -3.93 -11.67 -21.30
CA ASP A 30 -4.40 -10.53 -20.53
C ASP A 30 -4.53 -9.27 -21.42
N ALA A 31 -5.02 -8.17 -20.84
CA ALA A 31 -5.16 -6.90 -21.58
C ALA A 31 -3.83 -6.41 -22.18
N PHE A 32 -2.70 -6.70 -21.53
CA PHE A 32 -1.38 -6.31 -22.04
C PHE A 32 -0.99 -7.09 -23.29
N GLU A 33 -1.26 -8.40 -23.34
CA GLU A 33 -0.98 -9.21 -24.52
C GLU A 33 -1.82 -8.78 -25.74
N LEU A 34 -3.07 -8.36 -25.52
CA LEU A 34 -3.95 -7.85 -26.57
C LEU A 34 -3.49 -6.50 -27.09
N VAL A 35 -3.14 -5.56 -26.20
CA VAL A 35 -2.57 -4.26 -26.58
C VAL A 35 -1.24 -4.45 -27.32
N THR A 36 -0.42 -5.41 -26.88
CA THR A 36 0.83 -5.78 -27.58
C THR A 36 0.55 -6.20 -29.02
N ALA A 37 -0.42 -7.08 -29.26
CA ALA A 37 -0.78 -7.52 -30.60
C ALA A 37 -1.29 -6.35 -31.47
N MET A 38 -2.07 -5.44 -30.89
CA MET A 38 -2.55 -4.25 -31.58
C MET A 38 -1.40 -3.32 -31.99
N TYR A 39 -0.46 -3.05 -31.09
CA TYR A 39 0.67 -2.16 -31.37
C TYR A 39 1.68 -2.77 -32.34
N ALA A 40 1.80 -4.10 -32.37
CA ALA A 40 2.64 -4.80 -33.33
C ALA A 40 2.18 -4.60 -34.78
N ALA A 41 0.87 -4.47 -35.02
CA ALA A 41 0.34 -4.15 -36.35
C ALA A 41 0.83 -2.78 -36.86
N ASP A 42 1.11 -1.86 -35.95
CA ASP A 42 1.67 -0.54 -36.22
C ASP A 42 3.21 -0.49 -36.03
N GLY A 43 3.86 -1.65 -35.95
CA GLY A 43 5.32 -1.78 -35.90
C GLY A 43 5.96 -1.50 -34.53
N TYR A 44 5.20 -1.49 -33.43
CA TYR A 44 5.72 -1.24 -32.09
C TYR A 44 5.76 -2.49 -31.20
N GLU A 45 6.94 -2.79 -30.64
CA GLU A 45 7.18 -3.97 -29.79
C GLU A 45 6.96 -3.66 -28.30
N LEU A 46 5.71 -3.64 -27.83
CA LEU A 46 5.39 -3.32 -26.43
C LEU A 46 6.05 -4.26 -25.39
N ARG A 47 6.15 -5.56 -25.70
CA ARG A 47 6.87 -6.52 -24.85
C ARG A 47 8.34 -6.17 -24.67
N ARG A 48 9.00 -5.70 -25.72
CA ARG A 48 10.42 -5.30 -25.67
C ARG A 48 10.60 -4.08 -24.78
N ASP A 49 9.68 -3.12 -24.82
CA ASP A 49 9.71 -1.96 -23.94
C ASP A 49 9.55 -2.37 -22.45
N TRP A 50 8.59 -3.26 -22.17
CA TRP A 50 8.30 -3.68 -20.80
C TRP A 50 9.36 -4.62 -20.20
N TYR A 51 9.70 -5.69 -20.91
CA TYR A 51 10.61 -6.74 -20.42
C TYR A 51 12.08 -6.51 -20.79
N GLY A 52 12.35 -5.70 -21.81
CA GLY A 52 13.68 -5.57 -22.39
C GLY A 52 13.97 -6.64 -23.43
N LYS A 53 15.10 -6.50 -24.14
CA LYS A 53 15.61 -7.45 -25.13
C LYS A 53 17.08 -7.15 -25.43
N ASP A 54 17.86 -8.17 -25.76
CA ASP A 54 19.25 -8.03 -26.28
C ASP A 54 20.16 -7.17 -25.37
N GLY A 55 20.04 -7.35 -24.05
CA GLY A 55 20.82 -6.60 -23.06
C GLY A 55 20.26 -5.23 -22.68
N ALA A 56 19.24 -4.71 -23.39
CA ALA A 56 18.51 -3.51 -22.97
C ALA A 56 17.52 -3.85 -21.85
N LEU A 57 17.58 -3.11 -20.75
CA LEU A 57 16.69 -3.27 -19.60
C LEU A 57 15.30 -2.71 -19.91
N GLY A 58 14.26 -3.52 -19.73
CA GLY A 58 12.87 -3.06 -19.82
C GLY A 58 12.40 -2.29 -18.60
N ARG A 59 11.21 -1.69 -18.70
CA ARG A 59 10.53 -0.98 -17.60
C ARG A 59 10.41 -1.82 -16.33
N GLN A 60 10.06 -3.09 -16.46
CA GLN A 60 9.92 -4.00 -15.32
C GLN A 60 11.21 -4.07 -14.50
N HIS A 61 12.36 -4.19 -15.17
CA HIS A 61 13.64 -4.20 -14.49
C HIS A 61 13.94 -2.85 -13.83
N ARG A 62 13.66 -1.73 -14.51
CA ARG A 62 13.87 -0.40 -13.93
C ARG A 62 13.02 -0.17 -12.68
N PHE A 63 11.75 -0.61 -12.69
CA PHE A 63 10.89 -0.57 -11.49
C PHE A 63 11.40 -1.50 -10.39
N LYS A 64 11.85 -2.70 -10.75
CA LYS A 64 12.46 -3.63 -9.79
C LYS A 64 13.66 -3.02 -9.07
N GLU A 65 14.48 -2.24 -9.77
CA GLU A 65 15.67 -1.59 -9.21
C GLU A 65 15.39 -0.24 -8.54
N THR A 66 14.19 0.33 -8.72
CA THR A 66 13.89 1.68 -8.24
C THR A 66 13.85 1.71 -6.72
N LEU A 67 14.78 2.48 -6.13
CA LEU A 67 15.01 2.55 -4.68
C LEU A 67 15.28 1.17 -4.04
N ARG A 68 15.84 0.22 -4.79
CA ARG A 68 16.22 -1.09 -4.25
C ARG A 68 17.33 -0.93 -3.20
N PRO A 69 17.10 -1.33 -1.95
CA PRO A 69 18.12 -1.30 -0.91
C PRO A 69 19.23 -2.33 -1.17
N ALA A 70 20.42 -2.08 -0.63
CA ALA A 70 21.50 -3.04 -0.68
C ALA A 70 21.10 -4.36 0.01
N GLY A 71 21.41 -5.49 -0.61
CA GLY A 71 21.09 -6.82 -0.08
C GLY A 71 19.62 -7.23 -0.22
N GLN A 72 18.79 -6.45 -0.92
CA GLN A 72 17.40 -6.81 -1.24
C GLN A 72 17.24 -7.17 -2.71
N ASP A 73 16.26 -8.03 -2.99
CA ASP A 73 15.99 -8.52 -4.35
C ASP A 73 15.28 -7.49 -5.23
N SER A 74 14.54 -6.55 -4.63
CA SER A 74 13.72 -5.59 -5.35
C SER A 74 13.40 -4.33 -4.52
N GLY A 75 13.04 -3.25 -5.21
CA GLY A 75 12.56 -2.00 -4.63
C GLY A 75 11.04 -1.96 -4.44
N ILE A 76 10.55 -0.89 -3.80
CA ILE A 76 9.15 -0.76 -3.34
C ILE A 76 8.08 -0.85 -4.45
N ILE A 77 8.41 -0.50 -5.69
CA ILE A 77 7.46 -0.54 -6.83
C ILE A 77 7.68 -1.74 -7.76
N ALA A 78 8.44 -2.76 -7.33
CA ALA A 78 8.76 -3.91 -8.18
C ALA A 78 7.55 -4.75 -8.62
N ALA A 79 6.46 -4.71 -7.84
CA ALA A 79 5.22 -5.42 -8.14
C ALA A 79 4.27 -4.66 -9.06
N VAL A 80 4.65 -3.47 -9.55
CA VAL A 80 3.86 -2.76 -10.58
C VAL A 80 3.82 -3.61 -11.85
N SER A 81 2.62 -4.04 -12.22
CA SER A 81 2.39 -4.87 -13.39
C SER A 81 2.36 -4.05 -14.69
N ASN A 82 2.44 -4.74 -15.81
CA ASN A 82 2.31 -4.11 -17.13
C ASN A 82 0.91 -3.48 -17.32
N THR A 83 -0.13 -4.11 -16.76
CA THR A 83 -1.50 -3.60 -16.78
C THR A 83 -1.66 -2.39 -15.87
N ASP A 84 -1.00 -2.32 -14.72
CA ASP A 84 -1.00 -1.13 -13.86
C ASP A 84 -0.40 0.08 -14.58
N PHE A 85 0.69 -0.15 -15.30
CA PHE A 85 1.34 0.87 -16.12
C PHE A 85 0.42 1.36 -17.25
N LEU A 86 -0.18 0.44 -18.00
CA LEU A 86 -1.14 0.78 -19.05
C LEU A 86 -2.40 1.47 -18.49
N HIS A 87 -2.85 1.10 -17.29
CA HIS A 87 -3.94 1.78 -16.58
C HIS A 87 -3.59 3.25 -16.37
N ALA A 88 -2.44 3.56 -15.79
CA ALA A 88 -2.01 4.94 -15.59
C ALA A 88 -1.93 5.72 -16.92
N VAL A 89 -1.37 5.13 -17.98
CA VAL A 89 -1.34 5.73 -19.33
C VAL A 89 -2.77 6.01 -19.85
N SER A 90 -3.69 5.06 -19.67
CA SER A 90 -5.09 5.19 -20.08
C SER A 90 -5.82 6.30 -19.33
N LEU A 91 -5.53 6.54 -18.04
CA LEU A 91 -6.09 7.66 -17.29
C LEU A 91 -5.74 9.00 -17.93
N PHE A 92 -4.47 9.21 -18.30
CA PHE A 92 -4.05 10.42 -18.98
C PHE A 92 -4.75 10.60 -20.33
N HIS A 93 -4.78 9.55 -21.15
CA HIS A 93 -5.42 9.59 -22.46
C HIS A 93 -6.92 9.90 -22.38
N THR A 94 -7.65 9.16 -21.55
CA THR A 94 -9.10 9.32 -21.42
C THR A 94 -9.49 10.66 -20.78
N ARG A 95 -8.68 11.17 -19.84
CA ARG A 95 -8.82 12.54 -19.32
C ARG A 95 -8.58 13.60 -20.38
N GLU A 96 -7.61 13.42 -21.27
CA GLU A 96 -7.41 14.34 -22.39
C GLU A 96 -8.64 14.36 -23.31
N ARG A 97 -9.17 13.19 -23.70
CA ARG A 97 -10.41 13.11 -24.50
C ARG A 97 -11.57 13.82 -23.80
N ARG A 98 -11.66 13.68 -22.48
CA ARG A 98 -12.66 14.39 -21.68
C ARG A 98 -12.46 15.91 -21.73
N ARG A 99 -11.24 16.42 -21.54
CA ARG A 99 -10.93 17.86 -21.60
C ARG A 99 -11.20 18.46 -22.98
N GLU A 100 -10.93 17.71 -24.05
CA GLU A 100 -11.28 18.12 -25.42
C GLU A 100 -12.80 18.22 -25.60
N ALA A 101 -13.56 17.26 -25.08
CA ALA A 101 -15.02 17.29 -25.07
C ALA A 101 -15.58 18.50 -24.29
N GLU A 102 -14.99 18.80 -23.12
CA GLU A 102 -15.32 19.98 -22.32
C GLU A 102 -15.05 21.28 -23.09
N ALA A 103 -13.92 21.36 -23.81
CA ALA A 103 -13.53 22.54 -24.59
C ALA A 103 -14.48 22.84 -25.76
N VAL A 104 -15.18 21.84 -26.29
CA VAL A 104 -16.23 22.00 -27.31
C VAL A 104 -17.65 22.10 -26.72
N GLY A 105 -17.76 22.27 -25.39
CA GLY A 105 -19.01 22.59 -24.70
C GLY A 105 -19.86 21.41 -24.26
N LYS A 106 -19.37 20.16 -24.38
CA LYS A 106 -20.09 18.98 -23.87
C LYS A 106 -20.16 19.00 -22.35
N GLN A 107 -21.25 18.48 -21.79
CA GLN A 107 -21.46 18.48 -20.33
C GLN A 107 -22.10 17.18 -19.84
N GLY A 108 -21.98 16.92 -18.53
CA GLY A 108 -22.65 15.80 -17.86
C GLY A 108 -22.33 14.45 -18.51
N LYS A 109 -23.37 13.75 -18.97
CA LYS A 109 -23.27 12.41 -19.57
C LYS A 109 -22.64 12.39 -20.96
N GLU A 110 -22.50 13.55 -21.62
CA GLU A 110 -21.84 13.65 -22.93
C GLU A 110 -20.32 13.63 -22.84
N LEU A 111 -19.78 13.82 -21.63
CA LEU A 111 -18.35 13.78 -21.39
C LEU A 111 -17.85 12.34 -21.34
N PRO A 112 -16.80 12.00 -22.11
CA PRO A 112 -16.12 10.72 -21.99
C PRO A 112 -15.71 10.44 -20.55
N ALA A 113 -15.86 9.18 -20.14
CA ALA A 113 -15.38 8.73 -18.84
C ALA A 113 -13.84 8.71 -18.83
N VAL A 114 -13.26 9.10 -17.69
CA VAL A 114 -11.85 8.81 -17.40
C VAL A 114 -11.78 7.38 -16.88
N SER A 115 -10.92 6.55 -17.46
CA SER A 115 -10.84 5.14 -17.10
C SER A 115 -9.52 4.51 -17.54
N GLY A 116 -9.07 3.52 -16.80
CA GLY A 116 -8.09 2.53 -17.27
C GLY A 116 -8.55 1.10 -17.01
N ASN A 117 -9.87 0.88 -17.04
CA ASN A 117 -10.42 -0.46 -17.05
C ASN A 117 -10.02 -1.21 -18.33
N ARG A 118 -10.30 -2.51 -18.36
CA ARG A 118 -9.94 -3.38 -19.50
C ARG A 118 -10.40 -2.81 -20.86
N ASN A 119 -11.64 -2.32 -20.96
CA ASN A 119 -12.15 -1.78 -22.23
C ASN A 119 -11.37 -0.52 -22.66
N ALA A 120 -11.05 0.37 -21.71
CA ALA A 120 -10.22 1.54 -21.98
C ALA A 120 -8.80 1.13 -22.45
N LEU A 121 -8.20 0.09 -21.85
CA LEU A 121 -6.89 -0.43 -22.30
C LEU A 121 -6.93 -0.96 -23.73
N LEU A 122 -7.96 -1.74 -24.09
CA LEU A 122 -8.12 -2.27 -25.46
C LEU A 122 -8.40 -1.19 -26.51
N ASN A 123 -8.80 0.01 -26.09
CA ASN A 123 -9.01 1.15 -26.95
C ASN A 123 -7.89 2.19 -26.86
N LEU A 124 -6.81 1.92 -26.11
CA LEU A 124 -5.68 2.83 -25.93
C LEU A 124 -4.83 2.90 -27.22
N PRO A 125 -4.80 4.02 -27.95
CA PRO A 125 -4.03 4.13 -29.20
C PRO A 125 -2.51 4.15 -28.92
N LEU A 126 -1.72 3.60 -29.85
CA LEU A 126 -0.26 3.58 -29.74
C LEU A 126 0.34 4.98 -29.54
N GLU A 127 -0.19 5.99 -30.23
CA GLU A 127 0.28 7.37 -30.10
C GLU A 127 0.02 7.95 -28.71
N ALA A 128 -1.09 7.57 -28.07
CA ALA A 128 -1.36 7.96 -26.69
C ALA A 128 -0.38 7.28 -25.72
N TYR A 129 -0.10 5.99 -25.94
CA TYR A 129 0.92 5.28 -25.16
C TYR A 129 2.30 5.94 -25.29
N LYS A 130 2.77 6.21 -26.51
CA LYS A 130 4.06 6.87 -26.76
C LYS A 130 4.13 8.25 -26.12
N LYS A 131 3.02 8.99 -26.11
CA LYS A 131 2.92 10.33 -25.51
C LYS A 131 3.07 10.31 -23.99
N TYR A 132 2.48 9.34 -23.29
CA TYR A 132 2.42 9.34 -21.83
C TYR A 132 3.36 8.36 -21.13
N GLN A 133 3.97 7.40 -21.83
CA GLN A 133 4.77 6.35 -21.21
C GLN A 133 5.92 6.88 -20.32
N ALA A 134 6.67 7.89 -20.76
CA ALA A 134 7.79 8.43 -20.00
C ALA A 134 7.31 9.18 -18.75
N LEU A 135 6.23 9.94 -18.89
CA LEU A 135 5.57 10.67 -17.81
C LEU A 135 5.06 9.70 -16.73
N VAL A 136 4.34 8.66 -17.13
CA VAL A 136 3.84 7.64 -16.21
C VAL A 136 4.97 6.91 -15.50
N GLU A 137 6.07 6.58 -16.22
CA GLU A 137 7.25 5.97 -15.62
C GLU A 137 7.86 6.85 -14.51
N GLU A 138 8.02 8.15 -14.78
CA GLU A 138 8.47 9.11 -13.76
C GLU A 138 7.48 9.22 -12.58
N GLY A 139 6.17 9.16 -12.85
CA GLY A 139 5.12 9.11 -11.84
C GLY A 139 5.30 7.96 -10.85
N PHE A 140 5.58 6.75 -11.33
CA PHE A 140 5.86 5.60 -10.47
C PHE A 140 7.16 5.78 -9.66
N VAL A 141 8.20 6.37 -10.25
CA VAL A 141 9.43 6.72 -9.52
C VAL A 141 9.16 7.75 -8.41
N ARG A 142 8.31 8.76 -8.67
CA ARG A 142 7.87 9.71 -7.64
C ARG A 142 7.04 9.02 -6.55
N ALA A 143 6.17 8.08 -6.92
CA ALA A 143 5.40 7.29 -5.96
C ALA A 143 6.31 6.47 -5.04
N ALA A 144 7.37 5.86 -5.57
CA ALA A 144 8.36 5.14 -4.76
C ALA A 144 9.02 6.07 -3.70
N LYS A 145 9.41 7.29 -4.10
CA LYS A 145 9.98 8.29 -3.17
C LYS A 145 8.97 8.72 -2.11
N PHE A 146 7.71 8.93 -2.50
CA PHE A 146 6.63 9.28 -1.59
C PHE A 146 6.38 8.15 -0.56
N LEU A 147 6.38 6.89 -0.98
CA LEU A 147 6.23 5.74 -0.08
C LEU A 147 7.38 5.63 0.93
N HIS A 148 8.63 5.85 0.49
CA HIS A 148 9.78 5.92 1.41
C HIS A 148 9.64 7.04 2.44
N MET A 149 9.12 8.22 2.06
CA MET A 149 8.83 9.30 3.01
C MET A 149 7.78 8.87 4.05
N LEU A 150 6.84 8.01 3.67
CA LEU A 150 5.87 7.40 4.59
C LEU A 150 6.43 6.20 5.38
N HIS A 151 7.73 5.91 5.26
CA HIS A 151 8.41 4.77 5.88
C HIS A 151 7.87 3.41 5.40
N ILE A 152 7.45 3.33 4.15
CA ILE A 152 7.04 2.10 3.48
C ILE A 152 8.12 1.73 2.46
N TYR A 153 8.89 0.68 2.76
CA TYR A 153 10.12 0.37 2.03
C TYR A 153 10.08 -0.92 1.20
N ARG A 154 9.26 -1.91 1.58
CA ARG A 154 9.13 -3.20 0.88
C ARG A 154 7.75 -3.33 0.28
N VAL A 155 7.65 -4.03 -0.85
CA VAL A 155 6.37 -4.44 -1.46
C VAL A 155 5.49 -5.16 -0.43
N PHE A 156 6.09 -6.02 0.39
CA PHE A 156 5.39 -6.75 1.45
C PHE A 156 4.70 -5.82 2.47
N ASP A 157 5.30 -4.67 2.81
CA ASP A 157 4.76 -3.71 3.77
C ASP A 157 3.80 -2.71 3.13
N LEU A 158 3.57 -2.77 1.82
CA LEU A 158 2.67 -1.86 1.14
C LEU A 158 1.21 -2.18 1.51
N PRO A 159 0.44 -1.19 2.02
CA PRO A 159 -0.97 -1.38 2.34
C PRO A 159 -1.81 -1.82 1.13
N TYR A 160 -1.70 -1.10 0.01
CA TYR A 160 -2.41 -1.40 -1.23
C TYR A 160 -1.52 -1.22 -2.45
N GLN A 161 -1.29 -2.31 -3.20
CA GLN A 161 -0.64 -2.26 -4.51
C GLN A 161 -1.46 -1.41 -5.49
N THR A 162 -2.78 -1.54 -5.43
CA THR A 162 -3.74 -0.86 -6.29
C THR A 162 -3.75 0.65 -6.14
N GLN A 163 -3.46 1.18 -4.94
CA GLN A 163 -3.40 2.63 -4.68
C GLN A 163 -2.15 3.29 -5.29
N ILE A 164 -1.12 2.52 -5.67
CA ILE A 164 0.06 3.06 -6.36
C ILE A 164 -0.33 3.67 -7.71
N ILE A 165 -1.32 3.11 -8.42
CA ILE A 165 -1.73 3.58 -9.74
C ILE A 165 -2.21 5.04 -9.70
N PRO A 166 -3.25 5.41 -8.91
CA PRO A 166 -3.65 6.81 -8.79
C PRO A 166 -2.55 7.67 -8.19
N LEU A 167 -1.77 7.16 -7.21
CA LEU A 167 -0.68 7.93 -6.61
C LEU A 167 0.36 8.35 -7.66
N ALA A 168 0.82 7.43 -8.50
CA ALA A 168 1.78 7.68 -9.57
C ALA A 168 1.22 8.68 -10.59
N ALA A 169 -0.02 8.48 -11.04
CA ALA A 169 -0.66 9.37 -12.01
C ALA A 169 -0.86 10.79 -11.45
N ILE A 170 -1.28 10.92 -10.18
CA ILE A 170 -1.46 12.22 -9.50
C ILE A 170 -0.11 12.93 -9.33
N LEU A 171 0.92 12.24 -8.83
CA LEU A 171 2.25 12.81 -8.60
C LEU A 171 2.90 13.31 -9.89
N ASP A 172 2.66 12.62 -11.00
CA ASP A 172 3.09 13.09 -12.32
C ASP A 172 2.27 14.29 -12.81
N ASP A 173 0.93 14.26 -12.69
CA ASP A 173 0.07 15.35 -13.14
C ASP A 173 0.35 16.69 -12.46
N ILE A 174 0.69 16.65 -11.17
CA ILE A 174 1.05 17.86 -10.42
C ILE A 174 2.53 18.23 -10.59
N GLY A 175 3.35 17.37 -11.19
CA GLY A 175 4.78 17.56 -11.39
C GLY A 175 5.48 18.00 -10.11
N ALA A 176 6.42 18.95 -10.21
CA ALA A 176 7.19 19.46 -9.08
C ALA A 176 6.37 20.04 -7.91
N ALA A 177 5.07 20.33 -8.10
CA ALA A 177 4.22 20.83 -7.02
C ALA A 177 4.10 19.83 -5.84
N TRP A 178 4.32 18.53 -6.08
CA TRP A 178 4.35 17.53 -5.02
C TRP A 178 5.47 17.78 -3.99
N GLU A 179 6.53 18.52 -4.35
CA GLU A 179 7.66 18.80 -3.44
C GLU A 179 7.35 19.92 -2.43
N HIS A 180 6.22 20.60 -2.57
CA HIS A 180 5.79 21.56 -1.57
C HIS A 180 5.19 20.84 -0.36
N GLU A 181 5.57 21.25 0.85
CA GLU A 181 5.14 20.60 2.11
C GLU A 181 3.61 20.52 2.22
N ALA A 182 2.89 21.62 1.99
CA ALA A 182 1.43 21.63 2.07
C ALA A 182 0.75 20.63 1.11
N ASN A 183 1.34 20.42 -0.08
CA ASN A 183 0.84 19.44 -1.04
C ASN A 183 1.18 18.01 -0.59
N ARG A 184 2.38 17.77 -0.05
CA ARG A 184 2.73 16.47 0.55
C ARG A 184 1.85 16.11 1.73
N ALA A 185 1.52 17.07 2.60
CA ALA A 185 0.64 16.84 3.74
C ALA A 185 -0.75 16.41 3.27
N LYS A 186 -1.32 17.11 2.28
CA LYS A 186 -2.60 16.74 1.66
C LYS A 186 -2.54 15.37 0.97
N LEU A 187 -1.49 15.07 0.21
CA LEU A 187 -1.31 13.77 -0.43
C LEU A 187 -1.18 12.64 0.61
N ALA A 188 -0.44 12.87 1.71
CA ALA A 188 -0.35 11.92 2.80
C ALA A 188 -1.71 11.70 3.47
N GLN A 189 -2.47 12.77 3.69
CA GLN A 189 -3.83 12.68 4.22
C GLN A 189 -4.71 11.83 3.30
N TRP A 190 -4.75 12.11 1.99
CA TRP A 190 -5.49 11.30 1.02
C TRP A 190 -5.05 9.84 1.02
N TYR A 191 -3.73 9.60 1.03
CA TYR A 191 -3.16 8.25 1.06
C TYR A 191 -3.66 7.47 2.27
N TRP A 192 -3.54 8.05 3.47
CA TRP A 192 -3.97 7.41 4.72
C TRP A 192 -5.48 7.21 4.82
N ASN A 193 -6.29 8.12 4.27
CA ASN A 193 -7.74 7.89 4.16
C ASN A 193 -8.05 6.70 3.25
N GLY A 194 -7.29 6.52 2.18
CA GLY A 194 -7.36 5.33 1.33
C GLY A 194 -7.05 4.02 2.07
N VAL A 195 -5.98 4.05 2.88
CA VAL A 195 -5.50 2.88 3.64
C VAL A 195 -6.45 2.54 4.79
N PHE A 196 -6.76 3.50 5.67
CA PHE A 196 -7.56 3.26 6.87
C PHE A 196 -9.07 3.25 6.60
N GLY A 197 -9.53 3.83 5.50
CA GLY A 197 -10.89 3.59 5.01
C GLY A 197 -11.04 2.28 4.24
N GLU A 198 -9.95 1.51 4.07
CA GLU A 198 -9.91 0.23 3.33
C GLU A 198 -10.49 0.32 1.90
N LEU A 199 -10.28 1.48 1.26
CA LEU A 199 -11.02 1.92 0.07
C LEU A 199 -10.46 1.39 -1.26
N TYR A 200 -9.29 0.74 -1.24
CA TYR A 200 -8.60 0.20 -2.43
C TYR A 200 -8.59 -1.34 -2.49
N GLY A 201 -9.33 -2.01 -1.61
CA GLY A 201 -9.58 -3.46 -1.69
C GLY A 201 -10.73 -3.84 -2.64
N SER A 202 -11.59 -2.89 -3.02
CA SER A 202 -12.71 -3.12 -3.95
C SER A 202 -13.01 -1.88 -4.79
N ALA A 203 -13.76 -2.04 -5.90
CA ALA A 203 -14.16 -0.97 -6.82
C ALA A 203 -13.01 -0.03 -7.28
N VAL A 204 -11.80 -0.59 -7.35
CA VAL A 204 -10.53 0.14 -7.46
C VAL A 204 -10.46 1.01 -8.71
N GLU A 205 -10.90 0.49 -9.87
CA GLU A 205 -10.83 1.22 -11.14
C GLU A 205 -11.65 2.51 -11.12
N SER A 206 -12.87 2.44 -10.57
CA SER A 206 -13.74 3.61 -10.44
C SER A 206 -13.16 4.65 -9.47
N ARG A 207 -12.60 4.19 -8.35
CA ARG A 207 -11.96 5.07 -7.37
C ARG A 207 -10.71 5.73 -7.93
N THR A 208 -9.85 4.95 -8.59
CA THR A 208 -8.63 5.43 -9.26
C THR A 208 -8.93 6.55 -10.26
N ALA A 209 -9.96 6.37 -11.11
CA ALA A 209 -10.37 7.40 -12.05
C ALA A 209 -10.89 8.68 -11.37
N LYS A 210 -11.66 8.54 -10.27
CA LYS A 210 -12.14 9.70 -9.48
C LYS A 210 -10.97 10.43 -8.83
N ASP A 211 -10.09 9.73 -8.13
CA ASP A 211 -8.96 10.36 -7.43
C ASP A 211 -8.01 11.09 -8.38
N PHE A 212 -7.77 10.54 -9.58
CA PHE A 212 -6.96 11.18 -10.61
C PHE A 212 -7.53 12.53 -11.09
N LEU A 213 -8.84 12.75 -10.93
CA LEU A 213 -9.49 14.03 -11.20
C LEU A 213 -9.60 14.91 -9.95
N GLU A 214 -10.04 14.33 -8.83
CA GLU A 214 -10.41 15.05 -7.62
C GLU A 214 -9.19 15.53 -6.82
N VAL A 215 -8.14 14.71 -6.70
CA VAL A 215 -6.97 15.05 -5.87
C VAL A 215 -6.20 16.23 -6.46
N PRO A 216 -5.83 16.26 -7.77
CA PRO A 216 -5.17 17.43 -8.33
C PRO A 216 -6.00 18.71 -8.23
N ALA A 217 -7.34 18.61 -8.35
CA ALA A 217 -8.24 19.74 -8.18
C ALA A 217 -8.25 20.25 -6.72
N TRP A 218 -8.31 19.35 -5.74
CA TRP A 218 -8.26 19.68 -4.31
C TRP A 218 -6.93 20.32 -3.89
N LEU A 219 -5.81 19.84 -4.44
CA LEU A 219 -4.49 20.44 -4.20
C LEU A 219 -4.46 21.91 -4.65
N LYS A 220 -5.21 22.26 -5.70
CA LYS A 220 -5.38 23.63 -6.22
C LYS A 220 -6.48 24.46 -5.54
N GLY A 221 -7.03 23.98 -4.43
CA GLY A 221 -8.08 24.68 -3.66
C GLY A 221 -9.52 24.27 -4.03
N GLY A 222 -9.69 23.22 -4.83
CA GLY A 222 -10.99 22.62 -5.10
C GLY A 222 -11.58 21.85 -3.91
N PRO A 223 -12.73 21.15 -4.11
CA PRO A 223 -13.42 20.42 -3.05
C PRO A 223 -12.60 19.22 -2.56
N LEU A 224 -12.90 18.76 -1.34
CA LEU A 224 -12.27 17.59 -0.73
C LEU A 224 -12.55 16.32 -1.59
N PRO A 225 -11.58 15.43 -1.87
CA PRO A 225 -11.82 14.21 -2.65
C PRO A 225 -12.81 13.24 -1.99
N SER A 226 -13.51 12.46 -2.80
CA SER A 226 -14.45 11.41 -2.38
C SER A 226 -13.78 10.40 -1.45
N THR A 227 -12.56 9.96 -1.75
CA THR A 227 -11.77 9.05 -0.90
C THR A 227 -11.58 9.57 0.52
N ILE A 228 -11.46 10.89 0.72
CA ILE A 228 -11.42 11.47 2.07
C ILE A 228 -12.84 11.54 2.64
N ARG A 229 -13.82 12.08 1.90
CA ARG A 229 -15.21 12.24 2.40
C ARG A 229 -15.88 10.92 2.81
N GLU A 230 -15.58 9.84 2.10
CA GLU A 230 -16.17 8.51 2.28
C GLU A 230 -15.38 7.65 3.26
N SER A 231 -14.14 8.04 3.59
CA SER A 231 -13.30 7.32 4.55
C SER A 231 -13.91 7.39 5.95
N THR A 232 -13.89 6.26 6.66
CA THR A 232 -14.24 6.16 8.07
C THR A 232 -13.43 5.04 8.69
N PHE A 233 -12.76 5.33 9.80
CA PHE A 233 -12.08 4.30 10.60
C PHE A 233 -12.86 4.06 11.89
N ARG A 234 -13.19 2.80 12.18
CA ARG A 234 -13.87 2.41 13.43
C ARG A 234 -12.84 2.02 14.48
N ALA A 235 -12.98 2.51 15.71
CA ALA A 235 -12.03 2.23 16.80
C ALA A 235 -11.86 0.72 17.09
N GLU A 236 -12.95 -0.05 16.97
CA GLU A 236 -12.96 -1.51 17.17
C GLU A 236 -12.15 -2.28 16.11
N ARG A 237 -11.91 -1.70 14.93
CA ARG A 237 -11.08 -2.33 13.89
C ARG A 237 -9.67 -2.63 14.40
N LEU A 238 -9.14 -1.85 15.37
CA LEU A 238 -7.85 -2.15 16.01
C LEU A 238 -7.85 -3.48 16.79
N LYS A 239 -9.00 -3.93 17.31
CA LYS A 239 -9.10 -5.21 18.04
C LYS A 239 -9.21 -6.41 17.10
N THR A 240 -9.83 -6.23 15.94
CA THR A 240 -10.03 -7.31 14.96
C THR A 240 -8.87 -7.43 13.96
N MET A 241 -8.09 -6.37 13.75
CA MET A 241 -6.96 -6.35 12.83
C MET A 241 -5.80 -7.22 13.33
N ARG A 242 -5.75 -8.48 12.87
CA ARG A 242 -4.77 -9.50 13.31
C ARG A 242 -3.78 -9.91 12.22
N MET A 243 -4.23 -9.88 10.98
CA MET A 243 -3.54 -10.43 9.81
C MET A 243 -2.57 -9.43 9.19
N ARG A 244 -1.34 -9.87 8.93
CA ARG A 244 -0.26 -9.04 8.36
C ARG A 244 -0.54 -8.57 6.92
N ILE A 245 -1.44 -9.25 6.23
CA ILE A 245 -1.85 -8.89 4.86
C ILE A 245 -2.76 -7.67 4.83
N SER A 246 -3.49 -7.37 5.91
CA SER A 246 -4.44 -6.25 5.97
C SER A 246 -3.75 -4.92 5.68
N ALA A 247 -4.37 -4.10 4.83
CA ALA A 247 -3.85 -2.79 4.48
C ALA A 247 -3.75 -1.87 5.70
N ALA A 248 -4.79 -1.85 6.54
CA ALA A 248 -4.81 -1.06 7.76
C ALA A 248 -3.73 -1.54 8.75
N TYR A 249 -3.47 -2.85 8.82
CA TYR A 249 -2.38 -3.42 9.64
C TYR A 249 -1.02 -2.89 9.23
N LYS A 250 -0.73 -2.96 7.93
CA LYS A 250 0.52 -2.41 7.36
C LYS A 250 0.60 -0.89 7.56
N GLY A 251 -0.54 -0.21 7.47
CA GLY A 251 -0.65 1.22 7.73
C GLY A 251 -0.27 1.61 9.16
N VAL A 252 -0.74 0.88 10.18
CA VAL A 252 -0.35 1.13 11.59
C VAL A 252 1.16 0.98 11.75
N ASN A 253 1.75 -0.08 11.19
CA ASN A 253 3.19 -0.29 11.27
C ASN A 253 3.98 0.86 10.64
N ALA A 254 3.59 1.27 9.43
CA ALA A 254 4.22 2.38 8.73
C ALA A 254 4.10 3.71 9.51
N LEU A 255 2.94 3.97 10.13
CA LEU A 255 2.76 5.16 10.97
C LEU A 255 3.65 5.13 12.21
N LEU A 256 3.78 3.99 12.90
CA LEU A 256 4.68 3.85 14.06
C LEU A 256 6.13 4.16 13.68
N MET A 257 6.62 3.58 12.58
CA MET A 257 7.96 3.86 12.06
C MET A 257 8.12 5.34 11.71
N LYS A 258 7.13 5.93 11.02
CA LYS A 258 7.13 7.34 10.63
C LYS A 258 7.14 8.30 11.82
N THR A 259 6.50 7.93 12.94
CA THR A 259 6.56 8.74 14.18
C THR A 259 7.85 8.56 14.99
N GLY A 260 8.80 7.77 14.47
CA GLY A 260 10.11 7.60 15.05
C GLY A 260 10.18 6.51 16.10
N ALA A 261 9.44 5.41 15.91
CA ALA A 261 9.61 4.21 16.71
C ALA A 261 11.08 3.76 16.73
N GLU A 262 11.60 3.49 17.92
CA GLU A 262 12.98 3.12 18.21
C GLU A 262 13.04 1.69 18.73
N ASP A 263 13.94 0.89 18.16
CA ASP A 263 14.16 -0.49 18.60
C ASP A 263 14.45 -0.54 20.10
N ILE A 264 13.60 -1.26 20.86
CA ILE A 264 13.60 -1.21 22.33
C ILE A 264 14.91 -1.69 22.99
N ARG A 265 15.79 -2.35 22.23
CA ARG A 265 17.11 -2.79 22.68
C ARG A 265 18.22 -1.82 22.23
N SER A 266 18.26 -1.44 20.96
CA SER A 266 19.37 -0.64 20.42
C SER A 266 19.14 0.88 20.49
N GLY A 267 17.90 1.32 20.70
CA GLY A 267 17.52 2.73 20.65
C GLY A 267 17.60 3.35 19.25
N GLN A 268 17.84 2.54 18.21
CA GLN A 268 17.91 3.03 16.84
C GLN A 268 16.51 3.20 16.26
N LYS A 269 16.28 4.33 15.60
CA LYS A 269 15.05 4.57 14.84
C LYS A 269 14.98 3.61 13.65
N PHE A 270 13.79 3.12 13.36
CA PHE A 270 13.52 2.30 12.18
C PHE A 270 13.47 3.14 10.89
N ASP A 271 14.56 3.83 10.57
CA ASP A 271 14.77 4.40 9.24
C ASP A 271 15.10 3.30 8.23
N HIS A 272 15.15 3.66 6.95
CA HIS A 272 15.41 2.68 5.88
C HIS A 272 16.71 1.88 6.06
N ILE A 273 17.78 2.44 6.62
CA ILE A 273 19.07 1.73 6.77
C ILE A 273 18.93 0.65 7.83
N VAL A 274 18.45 1.04 9.00
CA VAL A 274 18.27 0.13 10.14
C VAL A 274 17.24 -0.94 9.80
N PHE A 275 16.15 -0.55 9.13
CA PHE A 275 15.05 -1.44 8.78
C PHE A 275 15.50 -2.68 7.99
N PHE A 276 16.34 -2.47 6.97
CA PHE A 276 16.88 -3.57 6.17
C PHE A 276 18.07 -4.28 6.84
N GLY A 277 18.94 -3.56 7.54
CA GLY A 277 20.12 -4.13 8.19
C GLY A 277 19.80 -5.06 9.36
N GLU A 278 18.73 -4.80 10.09
CA GLU A 278 18.36 -5.52 11.31
C GLU A 278 17.15 -6.47 11.15
N ASN A 279 16.70 -6.70 9.91
CA ASN A 279 15.55 -7.56 9.57
C ASN A 279 14.31 -7.24 10.43
N VAL A 280 13.84 -6.00 10.34
CA VAL A 280 12.72 -5.51 11.16
C VAL A 280 11.40 -6.13 10.70
N ASP A 281 10.64 -6.60 11.68
CA ASP A 281 9.33 -7.21 11.48
C ASP A 281 8.42 -6.93 12.70
N ILE A 282 7.13 -7.21 12.57
CA ILE A 282 6.11 -6.85 13.56
C ILE A 282 5.87 -8.02 14.51
N HIS A 283 6.14 -7.84 15.80
CA HIS A 283 6.03 -8.89 16.80
C HIS A 283 5.18 -8.48 17.99
N HIS A 284 4.76 -9.46 18.79
CA HIS A 284 3.95 -9.23 19.97
C HIS A 284 4.75 -8.52 21.07
N ILE A 285 4.12 -7.57 21.75
CA ILE A 285 4.69 -6.87 22.92
C ILE A 285 4.54 -7.75 24.16
N PHE A 286 3.30 -8.16 24.47
CA PHE A 286 3.05 -9.28 25.37
C PHE A 286 3.14 -10.57 24.56
N PRO A 287 4.17 -11.41 24.77
CA PRO A 287 4.42 -12.54 23.88
C PRO A 287 3.29 -13.55 23.88
N ARG A 288 3.03 -14.18 22.71
CA ARG A 288 2.00 -15.22 22.55
C ARG A 288 2.03 -16.26 23.67
N LYS A 289 3.22 -16.81 23.96
CA LYS A 289 3.40 -17.82 25.02
C LYS A 289 2.89 -17.31 26.38
N TRP A 290 3.23 -16.07 26.75
CA TRP A 290 2.81 -15.47 28.02
C TRP A 290 1.28 -15.32 28.10
N CYS A 291 0.65 -14.93 26.97
CA CYS A 291 -0.80 -14.81 26.86
C CYS A 291 -1.51 -16.17 26.97
N GLU A 292 -0.99 -17.19 26.26
CA GLU A 292 -1.52 -18.56 26.30
C GLU A 292 -1.42 -19.16 27.70
N ASP A 293 -0.28 -19.00 28.37
CA ASP A 293 -0.06 -19.46 29.75
C ASP A 293 -1.05 -18.80 30.76
N ARG A 294 -1.74 -17.71 30.36
CA ARG A 294 -2.75 -16.98 31.13
C ARG A 294 -4.19 -17.15 30.62
N ASN A 295 -4.40 -18.06 29.66
CA ASN A 295 -5.71 -18.30 29.03
C ASN A 295 -6.30 -17.07 28.32
N ILE A 296 -5.45 -16.17 27.80
CA ILE A 296 -5.89 -15.07 26.93
C ILE A 296 -6.02 -15.63 25.52
N GLY A 297 -7.19 -15.47 24.89
CA GLY A 297 -7.46 -16.01 23.56
C GLY A 297 -6.74 -15.27 22.42
N PRO A 298 -6.43 -15.95 21.31
CA PRO A 298 -5.77 -15.34 20.14
C PRO A 298 -6.57 -14.18 19.55
N ALA A 299 -7.90 -14.23 19.66
CA ALA A 299 -8.78 -13.14 19.24
C ALA A 299 -8.43 -11.77 19.88
N VAL A 300 -7.81 -11.79 21.05
CA VAL A 300 -7.40 -10.59 21.80
C VAL A 300 -5.91 -10.31 21.58
N TYR A 301 -5.05 -11.28 21.88
CA TYR A 301 -3.60 -11.04 21.89
C TYR A 301 -2.98 -10.89 20.49
N ASP A 302 -3.61 -11.43 19.42
CA ASP A 302 -3.11 -11.27 18.05
C ASP A 302 -3.53 -9.96 17.39
N SER A 303 -4.33 -9.13 18.05
CA SER A 303 -4.68 -7.81 17.53
C SER A 303 -3.46 -6.90 17.35
N ILE A 304 -3.55 -5.93 16.43
CA ILE A 304 -2.47 -4.96 16.16
C ILE A 304 -2.10 -4.15 17.42
N ILE A 305 -3.02 -4.00 18.37
CA ILE A 305 -2.80 -3.30 19.64
C ILE A 305 -1.66 -3.95 20.43
N ASN A 306 -1.49 -5.27 20.36
CA ASN A 306 -0.40 -5.98 21.05
C ASN A 306 0.82 -6.21 20.14
N LYS A 307 0.95 -5.52 19.01
CA LYS A 307 2.02 -5.75 18.04
C LYS A 307 2.79 -4.47 17.71
N THR A 308 4.08 -4.60 17.41
CA THR A 308 4.96 -3.44 17.12
C THR A 308 6.17 -3.85 16.27
N PRO A 309 6.73 -2.97 15.42
CA PRO A 309 7.99 -3.26 14.73
C PRO A 309 9.12 -3.46 15.73
N LEU A 310 9.89 -4.53 15.55
CA LEU A 310 11.06 -4.88 16.34
C LEU A 310 12.17 -5.42 15.43
N ALA A 311 13.42 -5.12 15.76
CA ALA A 311 14.55 -5.78 15.12
C ALA A 311 14.56 -7.28 15.46
N TYR A 312 15.05 -8.11 14.54
CA TYR A 312 15.13 -9.56 14.73
C TYR A 312 15.84 -9.95 16.04
N ARG A 313 16.98 -9.30 16.33
CA ARG A 313 17.75 -9.55 17.55
C ARG A 313 16.99 -9.16 18.81
N THR A 314 16.20 -8.10 18.76
CA THR A 314 15.37 -7.63 19.87
C THR A 314 14.24 -8.60 20.16
N ASN A 315 13.55 -9.09 19.12
CA ASN A 315 12.53 -10.12 19.25
C ASN A 315 13.08 -11.41 19.90
N ARG A 316 14.34 -11.78 19.61
CA ARG A 316 15.00 -12.93 20.27
C ARG A 316 15.21 -12.73 21.77
N ILE A 317 15.49 -11.51 22.24
CA ILE A 317 15.67 -11.21 23.67
C ILE A 317 14.33 -11.26 24.40
N ILE A 318 13.27 -10.71 23.80
CA ILE A 318 11.91 -10.76 24.35
C ILE A 318 11.48 -12.22 24.53
N GLY A 319 11.62 -13.04 23.50
CA GLY A 319 11.25 -14.45 23.53
C GLY A 319 9.78 -14.64 23.95
N GLY A 320 9.53 -15.57 24.88
CA GLY A 320 8.20 -15.84 25.44
C GLY A 320 7.98 -15.27 26.85
N ALA A 321 8.85 -14.37 27.32
CA ALA A 321 8.84 -13.89 28.69
C ALA A 321 7.78 -12.79 28.92
N ALA A 322 7.37 -12.59 30.18
CA ALA A 322 6.55 -11.44 30.54
C ALA A 322 7.28 -10.12 30.26
N PRO A 323 6.55 -9.03 29.93
CA PRO A 323 7.14 -7.70 29.81
C PRO A 323 8.01 -7.27 30.99
N SER A 324 7.54 -7.43 32.22
CA SER A 324 8.33 -7.14 33.41
C SER A 324 9.70 -7.83 33.41
N ILE A 325 9.75 -9.08 32.93
CA ILE A 325 10.96 -9.91 32.91
C ILE A 325 11.91 -9.49 31.79
N TYR A 326 11.44 -9.34 30.54
CA TYR A 326 12.35 -8.96 29.46
C TYR A 326 12.81 -7.51 29.59
N LEU A 327 11.99 -6.60 30.14
CA LEU A 327 12.41 -5.23 30.42
C LEU A 327 13.49 -5.19 31.49
N SER A 328 13.34 -5.95 32.58
CA SER A 328 14.36 -6.03 33.63
C SER A 328 15.70 -6.57 33.10
N LYS A 329 15.66 -7.54 32.16
CA LYS A 329 16.87 -8.03 31.49
C LYS A 329 17.55 -6.96 30.65
N LEU A 330 16.79 -6.17 29.89
CA LEU A 330 17.33 -5.06 29.10
C LEU A 330 17.95 -3.96 29.99
N GLU A 331 17.33 -3.69 31.14
CA GLU A 331 17.83 -2.71 32.11
C GLU A 331 19.13 -3.15 32.80
N GLN A 332 19.24 -4.44 33.13
CA GLN A 332 20.43 -5.00 33.79
C GLN A 332 21.56 -5.32 32.81
N GLY A 333 21.22 -5.66 31.57
CA GLY A 333 22.16 -6.19 30.59
C GLY A 333 22.71 -7.57 30.97
N ASP A 334 23.59 -8.07 30.12
CA ASP A 334 24.38 -9.29 30.33
C ASP A 334 25.79 -9.15 29.71
N LYS A 335 26.49 -10.26 29.52
CA LYS A 335 27.86 -10.26 28.96
C LYS A 335 27.91 -9.78 27.51
N GLU A 336 26.84 -9.95 26.75
CA GLU A 336 26.76 -9.64 25.32
C GLU A 336 25.97 -8.35 25.06
N THR A 337 25.05 -7.99 25.96
CA THR A 337 24.16 -6.82 25.83
C THR A 337 24.36 -5.87 27.00
N PRO A 338 24.93 -4.66 26.81
CA PRO A 338 25.09 -3.67 27.88
C PRO A 338 23.75 -3.25 28.51
N PRO A 339 23.75 -2.83 29.79
CA PRO A 339 22.55 -2.31 30.45
C PRO A 339 22.01 -1.05 29.76
N ILE A 340 20.68 -0.94 29.70
CA ILE A 340 19.96 0.25 29.23
C ILE A 340 19.41 1.00 30.45
N SER A 341 19.60 2.32 30.51
CA SER A 341 18.98 3.09 31.59
C SER A 341 17.46 3.05 31.50
N VAL A 342 16.79 3.02 32.66
CA VAL A 342 15.32 3.02 32.76
C VAL A 342 14.71 4.18 31.94
N GLN A 343 15.31 5.36 32.00
CA GLN A 343 14.85 6.55 31.28
C GLN A 343 14.93 6.39 29.77
N ASN A 344 15.98 5.75 29.25
CA ASN A 344 16.11 5.50 27.82
C ASN A 344 15.11 4.44 27.37
N LEU A 345 14.98 3.34 28.12
CA LEU A 345 14.02 2.28 27.80
C LEU A 345 12.58 2.79 27.81
N ASP A 346 12.23 3.67 28.76
CA ASP A 346 10.95 4.37 28.77
C ASP A 346 10.74 5.25 27.54
N GLY A 347 11.80 5.91 27.07
CA GLY A 347 11.80 6.65 25.82
C GLY A 347 11.49 5.76 24.62
N TYR A 348 12.17 4.63 24.51
CA TYR A 348 11.98 3.66 23.42
C TYR A 348 10.56 3.11 23.43
N LEU A 349 10.04 2.67 24.57
CA LEU A 349 8.65 2.19 24.68
C LEU A 349 7.63 3.27 24.30
N ARG A 350 7.85 4.52 24.74
CA ARG A 350 6.96 5.64 24.42
C ARG A 350 6.95 5.95 22.92
N SER A 351 8.06 5.75 22.21
CA SER A 351 8.13 5.91 20.75
C SER A 351 7.20 4.93 20.00
N HIS A 352 6.84 3.82 20.63
CA HIS A 352 5.89 2.82 20.14
C HIS A 352 4.46 3.02 20.65
N LEU A 353 4.19 4.16 21.31
CA LEU A 353 2.92 4.46 21.98
C LEU A 353 2.58 3.46 23.09
N ILE A 354 3.58 3.08 23.88
CA ILE A 354 3.43 2.13 24.99
C ILE A 354 3.70 2.85 26.32
N ASP A 355 2.80 2.70 27.29
CA ASP A 355 3.06 3.07 28.68
C ASP A 355 3.94 2.01 29.36
N SER A 356 5.14 2.41 29.78
CA SER A 356 6.12 1.51 30.37
C SER A 356 5.72 1.00 31.76
N ASN A 357 4.86 1.72 32.49
CA ASN A 357 4.37 1.26 33.79
C ASN A 357 3.44 0.06 33.64
N LEU A 358 2.58 0.07 32.61
CA LEU A 358 1.67 -1.05 32.33
C LEU A 358 2.45 -2.32 31.97
N LEU A 359 3.53 -2.19 31.18
CA LEU A 359 4.41 -3.32 30.87
C LEU A 359 5.17 -3.82 32.09
N ARG A 360 5.78 -2.94 32.90
CA ARG A 360 6.52 -3.38 34.10
C ARG A 360 5.64 -4.08 35.13
N ALA A 361 4.35 -3.74 35.17
CA ALA A 361 3.35 -4.37 36.03
C ALA A 361 2.62 -5.55 35.37
N ASP A 362 3.01 -5.95 34.15
CA ASP A 362 2.35 -6.97 33.33
C ASP A 362 0.82 -6.78 33.20
N GLN A 363 0.35 -5.52 33.20
CA GLN A 363 -1.07 -5.13 33.16
C GLN A 363 -1.60 -5.17 31.73
N PHE A 364 -1.87 -6.37 31.22
CA PHE A 364 -2.28 -6.60 29.83
C PHE A 364 -3.55 -5.82 29.46
N GLU A 365 -4.62 -5.93 30.25
CA GLU A 365 -5.90 -5.29 29.95
C GLU A 365 -5.78 -3.77 29.92
N GLY A 366 -5.07 -3.20 30.91
CA GLY A 366 -4.78 -1.77 30.95
C GLY A 366 -3.96 -1.30 29.75
N PHE A 367 -2.94 -2.09 29.38
CA PHE A 367 -2.12 -1.83 28.19
C PHE A 367 -2.96 -1.82 26.91
N MET A 368 -3.86 -2.79 26.74
CA MET A 368 -4.70 -2.90 25.55
C MET A 368 -5.59 -1.67 25.39
N VAL A 369 -6.21 -1.18 26.46
CA VAL A 369 -7.07 0.01 26.45
C VAL A 369 -6.26 1.28 26.17
N ASP A 370 -5.17 1.52 26.91
CA ASP A 370 -4.33 2.71 26.74
C ASP A 370 -3.72 2.78 25.34
N ARG A 371 -3.18 1.66 24.85
CA ARG A 371 -2.54 1.62 23.53
C ARG A 371 -3.55 1.72 22.39
N GLN A 372 -4.76 1.19 22.55
CA GLN A 372 -5.84 1.38 21.56
C GLN A 372 -6.10 2.88 21.35
N GLU A 373 -6.30 3.66 22.42
CA GLU A 373 -6.57 5.11 22.30
C GLU A 373 -5.40 5.88 21.69
N ARG A 374 -4.15 5.51 22.04
CA ARG A 374 -2.96 6.15 21.45
C ARG A 374 -2.81 5.84 19.96
N LEU A 375 -3.03 4.59 19.55
CA LEU A 375 -3.02 4.19 18.14
C LEU A 375 -4.16 4.85 17.37
N LEU A 376 -5.34 4.98 17.98
CA LEU A 376 -6.48 5.67 17.39
C LEU A 376 -6.12 7.14 17.12
N THR A 377 -5.56 7.83 18.12
CA THR A 377 -5.10 9.22 17.98
C THR A 377 -4.06 9.37 16.87
N LEU A 378 -3.16 8.39 16.72
CA LEU A 378 -2.16 8.36 15.65
C LEU A 378 -2.82 8.27 14.26
N ILE A 379 -3.82 7.41 14.11
CA ILE A 379 -4.59 7.25 12.86
C ILE A 379 -5.37 8.53 12.56
N GLU A 380 -6.07 9.10 13.54
CA GLU A 380 -6.85 10.34 13.39
C GLU A 380 -5.97 11.50 12.92
N LYS A 381 -4.75 11.61 13.46
CA LYS A 381 -3.76 12.61 13.02
C LYS A 381 -3.32 12.38 11.57
N ALA A 382 -3.15 11.13 11.15
CA ALA A 382 -2.71 10.79 9.81
C ALA A 382 -3.79 11.00 8.73
N THR A 383 -5.04 10.67 9.06
CA THR A 383 -6.20 10.83 8.17
C THR A 383 -6.80 12.24 8.24
N GLY A 384 -6.54 12.99 9.31
CA GLY A 384 -7.20 14.26 9.60
C GLY A 384 -8.71 14.11 9.84
N GLN A 385 -9.14 12.93 10.30
CA GLN A 385 -10.53 12.60 10.60
C GLN A 385 -10.64 12.01 11.99
N SER A 386 -11.73 12.29 12.71
CA SER A 386 -12.04 11.58 13.95
C SER A 386 -12.55 10.18 13.65
N ALA A 387 -12.12 9.21 14.45
CA ALA A 387 -12.57 7.84 14.32
C ALA A 387 -14.00 7.67 14.84
N TYR A 388 -14.73 6.73 14.24
CA TYR A 388 -16.06 6.37 14.68
C TYR A 388 -15.98 5.48 15.93
N ARG A 389 -16.70 5.87 16.99
CA ARG A 389 -16.77 5.18 18.30
C ARG A 389 -18.16 4.60 18.63
N GLY A 390 -19.08 4.52 17.67
CA GLY A 390 -20.42 3.98 17.93
C GLY A 390 -20.45 2.45 18.03
N GLU A 391 -21.35 1.93 18.87
CA GLU A 391 -21.60 0.49 19.03
C GLU A 391 -22.45 -0.03 17.86
N THR A 392 -21.92 -0.93 17.05
CA THR A 392 -22.67 -1.75 16.09
C THR A 392 -22.00 -3.12 15.96
N GLU A 393 -22.82 -4.15 15.70
CA GLU A 393 -22.43 -5.56 15.67
C GLU A 393 -21.27 -5.86 14.70
N GLU A 394 -20.49 -6.87 15.07
CA GLU A 394 -19.33 -7.36 14.32
C GLU A 394 -19.70 -7.68 12.87
N GLU A 395 -19.27 -6.83 11.92
CA GLU A 395 -19.15 -7.26 10.53
C GLU A 395 -18.00 -8.28 10.48
N ALA A 396 -18.35 -9.54 10.25
CA ALA A 396 -17.40 -10.63 10.07
C ALA A 396 -16.34 -10.23 9.04
N GLU A 397 -15.07 -10.57 9.32
CA GLU A 397 -13.98 -10.49 8.34
C GLU A 397 -14.47 -11.11 7.02
N THR A 398 -14.55 -10.31 5.97
CA THR A 398 -15.03 -10.79 4.67
C THR A 398 -14.06 -11.82 4.12
N ASP A 399 -14.59 -12.94 3.60
CA ASP A 399 -13.88 -14.08 2.98
C ASP A 399 -12.80 -13.71 1.93
N LEU A 400 -12.75 -12.45 1.50
CA LEU A 400 -11.73 -11.90 0.62
C LEU A 400 -10.31 -11.89 1.24
N GLU A 401 -10.17 -11.60 2.54
CA GLU A 401 -8.86 -11.63 3.22
C GLU A 401 -8.33 -13.07 3.35
N ALA A 402 -9.20 -14.06 3.52
CA ALA A 402 -8.82 -15.47 3.53
C ALA A 402 -8.37 -15.97 2.14
N ALA A 403 -9.03 -15.51 1.07
CA ALA A 403 -8.67 -15.87 -0.30
C ALA A 403 -7.32 -15.26 -0.75
N GLU A 404 -6.99 -14.03 -0.33
CA GLU A 404 -5.67 -13.44 -0.59
C GLU A 404 -4.53 -14.14 0.18
N ALA A 405 -4.82 -14.70 1.36
CA ALA A 405 -3.86 -15.48 2.14
C ALA A 405 -3.44 -16.78 1.41
N GLU A 406 -4.36 -17.48 0.72
CA GLU A 406 -4.02 -18.66 -0.08
C GLU A 406 -3.17 -18.34 -1.32
N LEU A 407 -3.40 -17.17 -1.94
CA LEU A 407 -2.63 -16.73 -3.12
C LEU A 407 -1.21 -16.26 -2.77
N THR A 408 -0.99 -15.78 -1.55
CA THR A 408 0.35 -15.31 -1.11
C THR A 408 1.23 -16.46 -0.61
N ILE A 409 0.64 -17.57 -0.12
CA ILE A 409 1.38 -18.79 0.26
C ILE A 409 1.91 -19.56 -0.97
N THR A 410 1.36 -19.29 -2.15
CA THR A 410 1.66 -20.01 -3.41
C THR A 410 2.55 -19.23 -4.39
N ALA A 411 3.10 -18.07 -4.00
CA ALA A 411 3.96 -17.23 -4.84
C ALA A 411 5.43 -17.20 -4.39
#